data_AF-A0A418MMI3-F1
#
_entry.id   AF-A0A418MMI3-F1
#
_cell.length_a   1.000
_cell.length_b   1.000
_cell.length_c   1.000
_cell.angle_alpha   90.00
_cell.angle_beta   90.00
_cell.angle_gamma   90.00
#
_symmetry.space_group_name_H-M   'P 1'
#
loop_
_entity.id
_entity.type
_entity.pdbx_description
1 polymer ?
#
loop_
_entity_poly.entity_id
_entity_poly.type
_entity_poly.pdbx_seq_one_letter_code
_entity_poly.pdbx_strand_id
1 'polypeptide(L)'
;MNNHDTQQLVQDVQQTVQENCRLSESWYDMNEVPQAEVLNFQKLLSKSVPQLKKLGNLIAPNLANQGDSHWPIWQQAHNIIQELETSRMAEIELINASQQPFKEWTRALSIKETAALKQITQLQSLLHEIQ
;
A
#
# COMPACT_ATOMS: atom_id res chain seq x y z
N MET A 1 -17.61 6.87 13.35
CA MET A 1 -16.59 6.86 12.28
C MET A 1 -17.31 7.00 10.94
N ASN A 2 -16.85 7.85 10.03
CA ASN A 2 -17.50 8.01 8.73
C ASN A 2 -17.06 6.85 7.83
N ASN A 3 -17.87 5.80 7.78
CA ASN A 3 -17.53 4.52 7.13
C ASN A 3 -17.20 4.72 5.64
N HIS A 4 -17.85 5.71 5.02
CA HIS A 4 -17.61 6.15 3.65
C HIS A 4 -16.16 6.62 3.41
N ASP A 5 -15.61 7.44 4.31
CA ASP A 5 -14.25 7.99 4.15
C ASP A 5 -13.17 6.89 4.27
N THR A 6 -13.43 5.88 5.10
CA THR A 6 -12.52 4.74 5.32
C THR A 6 -12.51 3.84 4.09
N GLN A 7 -13.69 3.49 3.57
CA GLN A 7 -13.81 2.66 2.36
C GLN A 7 -13.21 3.34 1.14
N GLN A 8 -13.47 4.64 0.94
CA GLN A 8 -12.92 5.38 -0.19
C GLN A 8 -11.39 5.39 -0.14
N LEU A 9 -10.78 5.65 1.04
CA LEU A 9 -9.32 5.64 1.17
C LEU A 9 -8.72 4.26 0.86
N VAL A 10 -9.35 3.18 1.31
CA VAL A 10 -8.86 1.83 1.03
C VAL A 10 -8.97 1.52 -0.47
N GLN A 11 -10.05 1.93 -1.13
CA GLN A 11 -10.21 1.78 -2.57
C GLN A 11 -9.18 2.59 -3.36
N ASP A 12 -8.93 3.84 -2.96
CA ASP A 12 -7.92 4.69 -3.61
C ASP A 12 -6.52 4.06 -3.48
N VAL A 13 -6.16 3.59 -2.28
CA VAL A 13 -4.90 2.89 -2.05
C VAL A 13 -4.83 1.62 -2.89
N GLN A 14 -5.89 0.81 -2.95
CA GLN A 14 -5.94 -0.39 -3.78
C GLN A 14 -5.68 -0.07 -5.26
N GLN A 15 -6.30 0.97 -5.81
CA GLN A 15 -6.10 1.36 -7.20
C GLN A 15 -4.63 1.73 -7.47
N THR A 16 -4.01 2.49 -6.56
CA THR A 16 -2.58 2.84 -6.72
C THR A 16 -1.66 1.61 -6.68
N VAL A 17 -1.96 0.65 -5.81
CA VAL A 17 -1.18 -0.60 -5.70
C VAL A 17 -1.40 -1.52 -6.88
N GLN A 18 -2.63 -1.64 -7.38
CA GLN A 18 -2.91 -2.40 -8.60
C GLN A 18 -2.15 -1.84 -9.80
N GLU A 19 -2.13 -0.51 -9.94
CA GLU A 19 -1.40 0.13 -11.03
C GLU A 19 0.12 -0.05 -10.87
N ASN A 20 0.68 0.09 -9.67
CA ASN A 20 2.09 -0.23 -9.44
C ASN A 20 2.42 -1.70 -9.70
N CYS A 21 1.54 -2.63 -9.33
CA CYS A 21 1.70 -4.06 -9.65
C CYS A 21 1.76 -4.26 -11.16
N ARG A 22 0.82 -3.67 -11.91
CA ARG A 22 0.79 -3.72 -13.38
C ARG A 22 2.07 -3.17 -14.01
N LEU A 23 2.54 -2.02 -13.52
CA LEU A 23 3.77 -1.39 -14.00
C LEU A 23 4.99 -2.29 -13.73
N SER A 24 5.19 -2.69 -12.48
CA SER A 24 6.34 -3.52 -12.09
C SER A 24 6.36 -4.90 -12.74
N GLU A 25 5.20 -5.52 -12.98
CA GLU A 25 5.09 -6.75 -13.78
C GLU A 25 5.49 -6.55 -15.24
N SER A 26 5.08 -5.44 -15.86
CA SER A 26 5.44 -5.13 -17.25
C SER A 26 6.94 -4.95 -17.45
N TRP A 27 7.68 -4.66 -16.38
CA TRP A 27 9.13 -4.44 -16.40
C TRP A 27 9.95 -5.73 -16.27
N TYR A 28 9.33 -6.88 -16.03
CA TYR A 28 10.03 -8.13 -15.69
C TYR A 28 11.03 -8.59 -16.76
N ASP A 29 10.65 -8.41 -18.03
CA ASP A 29 11.45 -8.79 -19.20
C ASP A 29 12.16 -7.60 -19.86
N MET A 30 12.02 -6.40 -19.29
CA MET A 30 12.69 -5.22 -19.83
C MET A 30 14.16 -5.20 -19.43
N ASN A 31 15.03 -4.87 -20.40
CA ASN A 31 16.44 -4.62 -20.14
C ASN A 31 16.67 -3.26 -19.47
N GLU A 32 15.78 -2.31 -19.73
CA GLU A 32 15.77 -0.97 -19.16
C GLU A 32 14.32 -0.51 -19.01
N VAL A 33 13.98 0.07 -17.85
CA VAL A 33 12.66 0.64 -17.62
C VAL A 33 12.69 2.11 -18.01
N PRO A 34 11.74 2.59 -18.85
CA PRO A 34 11.69 3.99 -19.22
C PRO A 34 11.60 4.90 -17.99
N GLN A 35 12.40 5.97 -17.94
CA GLN A 35 12.40 6.91 -16.82
C GLN A 35 11.01 7.48 -16.50
N ALA A 36 10.17 7.68 -17.53
CA ALA A 36 8.79 8.13 -17.36
C ALA A 36 7.94 7.13 -16.55
N GLU A 37 8.15 5.82 -16.75
CA GLU A 37 7.46 4.76 -16.02
C GLU A 37 7.93 4.67 -14.58
N VAL A 38 9.24 4.83 -14.33
CA VAL A 38 9.79 4.92 -12.95
C VAL A 38 9.20 6.12 -12.21
N LEU A 39 9.12 7.29 -12.85
CA LEU A 39 8.51 8.49 -12.26
C LEU A 39 7.01 8.30 -12.01
N ASN A 40 6.31 7.58 -12.89
CA ASN A 40 4.89 7.27 -12.69
C ASN A 40 4.69 6.37 -11.46
N PHE A 41 5.46 5.29 -11.37
CA PHE A 41 5.46 4.38 -10.21
C PHE A 41 5.75 5.13 -8.91
N GLN A 42 6.78 5.99 -8.90
CA GLN A 42 7.11 6.82 -7.75
C GLN A 42 5.96 7.77 -7.36
N LYS A 43 5.29 8.39 -8.33
CA LYS A 43 4.12 9.24 -8.08
C LYS A 43 2.97 8.45 -7.44
N LEU A 44 2.71 7.24 -7.91
CA LEU A 44 1.68 6.36 -7.34
C LEU A 44 2.03 5.94 -5.90
N LEU A 45 3.28 5.57 -5.64
CA LEU A 45 3.76 5.33 -4.27
C LEU A 45 3.53 6.55 -3.38
N SER A 46 3.93 7.73 -3.85
CA SER A 46 3.85 8.98 -3.09
C SER A 46 2.41 9.41 -2.80
N LYS A 47 1.43 8.97 -3.61
CA LYS A 47 0.00 9.16 -3.35
C LYS A 47 -0.52 8.21 -2.25
N SER A 48 -0.04 6.97 -2.23
CA SER A 48 -0.51 5.95 -1.30
C SER A 48 -0.11 6.22 0.17
N VAL A 49 1.09 6.77 0.42
CA VAL A 49 1.58 7.04 1.80
C VAL A 49 0.66 7.95 2.61
N PRO A 50 0.30 9.17 2.15
CA PRO A 50 -0.60 10.04 2.92
C PRO A 50 -2.00 9.45 3.10
N GLN A 51 -2.47 8.62 2.15
CA GLN A 51 -3.75 7.93 2.26
C GLN A 51 -3.71 6.83 3.35
N LEU A 52 -2.64 6.03 3.37
CA LEU A 52 -2.39 5.02 4.40
C LEU A 52 -2.29 5.66 5.79
N LYS A 53 -1.53 6.75 5.92
CA LYS A 53 -1.42 7.50 7.17
C LYS A 53 -2.77 8.06 7.64
N LYS A 54 -3.56 8.61 6.72
CA LYS A 54 -4.92 9.09 7.03
C LYS A 54 -5.82 7.94 7.48
N LEU A 55 -5.73 6.79 6.81
CA LEU A 55 -6.49 5.60 7.16
C LEU A 55 -6.12 5.07 8.56
N GLY A 56 -4.83 5.01 8.88
CA GLY A 56 -4.34 4.65 10.22
C GLY A 56 -4.90 5.56 11.30
N ASN A 57 -4.88 6.87 11.08
CA ASN A 57 -5.45 7.85 12.00
C ASN A 57 -6.97 7.69 12.20
N LEU A 58 -7.70 7.27 11.17
CA LEU A 58 -9.15 7.08 11.25
C LEU A 58 -9.54 5.86 12.11
N ILE A 59 -8.73 4.80 12.09
CA ILE A 59 -9.02 3.57 12.84
C ILE A 59 -8.36 3.54 14.23
N ALA A 60 -7.34 4.36 14.47
CA ALA A 60 -6.61 4.41 15.73
C ALA A 60 -7.49 4.59 16.99
N PRO A 61 -8.58 5.40 16.96
CA PRO A 61 -9.47 5.51 18.13
C PRO A 61 -10.12 4.19 18.55
N ASN A 62 -10.37 3.26 17.61
CA ASN A 62 -10.98 1.97 17.91
C ASN A 62 -10.03 1.03 18.68
N LEU A 63 -8.71 1.26 18.56
CA LEU A 63 -7.69 0.47 19.27
C LEU A 63 -7.64 0.76 20.77
N ALA A 64 -8.13 1.93 21.20
CA ALA A 64 -8.17 2.33 22.60
C ALA A 64 -9.22 1.55 23.41
N ASN A 65 -10.19 0.92 22.76
CA ASN A 65 -11.25 0.17 23.42
C ASN A 65 -11.05 -1.35 23.31
N GLN A 66 -10.25 -1.92 24.21
CA GLN A 66 -10.01 -3.38 24.27
C GLN A 66 -11.24 -4.22 24.63
N GLY A 67 -12.34 -3.58 25.05
CA GLY A 67 -13.61 -4.26 25.31
C GLY A 67 -14.52 -4.39 24.08
N ASP A 68 -14.15 -3.81 22.93
CA ASP A 68 -14.87 -3.97 21.67
C ASP A 68 -14.69 -5.42 21.16
N SER A 69 -15.79 -6.10 20.80
CA SER A 69 -15.74 -7.45 20.22
C SER A 69 -14.95 -7.50 18.91
N HIS A 70 -14.86 -6.37 18.20
CA HIS A 70 -14.10 -6.21 16.97
C HIS A 70 -12.66 -5.72 17.20
N TRP A 71 -12.23 -5.51 18.45
CA TRP A 71 -10.88 -5.03 18.76
C TRP A 71 -9.76 -5.83 18.06
N PRO A 72 -9.79 -7.18 18.00
CA PRO A 72 -8.77 -7.94 17.28
C PRO A 72 -8.71 -7.60 15.78
N ILE A 73 -9.86 -7.35 15.16
CA ILE A 73 -9.97 -7.00 13.74
C ILE A 73 -9.43 -5.58 13.51
N TRP A 74 -9.76 -4.63 14.39
CA TRP A 74 -9.18 -3.28 14.36
C TRP A 74 -7.66 -3.31 14.50
N GLN A 75 -7.14 -4.11 15.42
CA GLN A 75 -5.70 -4.27 15.64
C GLN A 75 -5.01 -4.86 14.41
N GLN A 76 -5.61 -5.86 13.78
CA GLN A 76 -5.07 -6.47 12.57
C GLN A 76 -5.08 -5.50 11.39
N ALA A 77 -6.18 -4.77 11.18
CA ALA A 77 -6.29 -3.74 10.15
C ALA A 77 -5.22 -2.66 10.33
N HIS A 78 -5.00 -2.20 11.57
CA HIS A 78 -3.96 -1.22 11.88
C HIS A 78 -2.54 -1.72 11.59
N ASN A 79 -2.24 -2.98 11.94
CA ASN A 79 -0.94 -3.57 11.64
C ASN A 79 -0.68 -3.61 10.13
N ILE A 80 -1.68 -4.03 9.34
CA ILE A 80 -1.58 -4.05 7.87
C ILE A 80 -1.31 -2.64 7.31
N ILE A 81 -2.01 -1.61 7.83
CA ILE A 81 -1.80 -0.23 7.39
C ILE A 81 -0.36 0.25 7.69
N GLN A 82 0.16 -0.06 8.87
CA GLN A 82 1.52 0.32 9.26
C GLN A 82 2.59 -0.41 8.43
N GLU A 83 2.38 -1.70 8.15
CA GLU A 83 3.26 -2.49 7.28
C GLU A 83 3.29 -1.93 5.86
N LEU A 84 2.10 -1.62 5.30
CA LEU A 84 1.98 -1.00 3.99
C LEU A 84 2.65 0.38 3.96
N GLU A 85 2.36 1.26 4.93
CA GLU A 85 2.97 2.60 5.01
C GLU A 85 4.50 2.51 5.02
N THR A 86 5.05 1.62 5.85
CA THR A 86 6.49 1.41 5.97
C THR A 86 7.09 0.85 4.68
N SER A 87 6.46 -0.13 4.04
CA SER A 87 6.95 -0.69 2.77
C SER A 87 6.99 0.37 1.67
N ARG A 88 5.95 1.20 1.58
CA ARG A 88 5.85 2.27 0.57
C ARG A 88 6.92 3.33 0.76
N MET A 89 7.18 3.74 2.01
CA MET A 89 8.28 4.66 2.30
C MET A 89 9.64 4.07 1.89
N ALA A 90 9.90 2.81 2.24
CA ALA A 90 11.14 2.14 1.88
C ALA A 90 11.32 1.97 0.35
N GLU A 91 10.23 1.74 -0.39
CA GLU A 91 10.24 1.70 -1.86
C GLU A 91 10.58 3.07 -2.46
N ILE A 92 10.01 4.15 -1.94
CA ILE A 92 10.32 5.52 -2.38
C ILE A 92 11.80 5.84 -2.13
N GLU A 93 12.31 5.52 -0.94
CA GLU A 93 13.73 5.71 -0.60
C GLU A 93 14.64 4.91 -1.53
N LEU A 94 14.29 3.65 -1.79
CA LEU A 94 15.04 2.78 -2.69
C LEU A 94 15.06 3.33 -4.13
N ILE A 95 13.92 3.79 -4.66
CA ILE A 95 13.85 4.45 -5.97
C ILE A 95 14.75 5.69 -6.01
N ASN A 96 14.67 6.54 -4.99
CA ASN A 96 15.46 7.77 -4.93
C ASN A 96 16.97 7.52 -4.83
N ALA A 97 17.38 6.44 -4.15
CA ALA A 97 18.78 6.06 -4.01
C ALA A 97 19.35 5.39 -5.27
N SER A 98 18.48 4.86 -6.14
CA SER A 98 18.87 4.10 -7.33
C SER A 98 19.11 5.04 -8.52
N GLN A 99 20.33 5.07 -9.07
CA GLN A 99 20.63 5.87 -10.27
C GLN A 99 20.12 5.24 -11.58
N GLN A 100 19.83 3.94 -11.60
CA GLN A 100 19.11 3.24 -12.69
C GLN A 100 18.41 1.96 -12.19
N PRO A 101 17.26 1.56 -12.77
CA PRO A 101 16.63 0.26 -12.52
C PRO A 101 17.50 -0.90 -13.04
N PHE A 102 18.18 -1.64 -12.18
CA PHE A 102 18.72 -2.97 -12.53
C PHE A 102 17.59 -4.02 -12.51
N LYS A 103 17.68 -5.07 -13.34
CA LYS A 103 16.66 -6.13 -13.47
C LYS A 103 16.25 -6.80 -12.15
N GLU A 104 17.15 -6.87 -11.18
CA GLU A 104 16.89 -7.44 -9.86
C GLU A 104 15.97 -6.55 -9.02
N TRP A 105 16.09 -5.24 -9.21
CA TRP A 105 15.28 -4.25 -8.51
C TRP A 105 13.83 -4.25 -9.02
N THR A 106 13.60 -4.34 -10.33
CA THR A 106 12.25 -4.41 -10.90
C THR A 106 11.52 -5.68 -10.44
N ARG A 107 12.23 -6.81 -10.33
CA ARG A 107 11.71 -8.04 -9.73
C ARG A 107 11.33 -7.89 -8.26
N ALA A 108 12.21 -7.26 -7.48
CA ALA A 108 11.93 -7.00 -6.07
C ALA A 108 10.70 -6.11 -5.89
N LEU A 109 10.55 -5.06 -6.71
CA LEU A 109 9.35 -4.22 -6.71
C LEU A 109 8.10 -5.02 -7.05
N SER A 110 8.11 -5.83 -8.11
CA SER A 110 6.94 -6.65 -8.47
C SER A 110 6.51 -7.60 -7.35
N ILE A 111 7.46 -8.24 -6.65
CA ILE A 111 7.15 -9.09 -5.49
C ILE A 111 6.51 -8.27 -4.36
N LYS A 112 7.06 -7.08 -4.07
CA LYS A 112 6.52 -6.18 -3.04
C LYS A 112 5.14 -5.67 -3.39
N GLU A 113 4.90 -5.25 -4.63
CA GLU A 113 3.57 -4.81 -5.08
C GLU A 113 2.53 -5.91 -5.00
N THR A 114 2.90 -7.13 -5.40
CA THR A 114 2.03 -8.30 -5.28
C THR A 114 1.68 -8.58 -3.82
N ALA A 115 2.65 -8.47 -2.92
CA ALA A 115 2.42 -8.65 -1.48
C ALA A 115 1.52 -7.53 -0.91
N ALA A 116 1.77 -6.28 -1.29
CA ALA A 116 0.96 -5.15 -0.88
C ALA A 116 -0.49 -5.25 -1.39
N LEU A 117 -0.69 -5.75 -2.61
CA LEU A 117 -2.04 -5.99 -3.14
C LEU A 117 -2.81 -7.02 -2.31
N LYS A 118 -2.13 -8.09 -1.87
CA LYS A 118 -2.72 -9.09 -0.96
C LYS A 118 -3.07 -8.47 0.39
N GLN A 119 -2.15 -7.69 0.97
CA GLN A 119 -2.38 -6.98 2.23
C GLN A 119 -3.57 -6.01 2.14
N ILE A 120 -3.71 -5.25 1.05
CA ILE A 120 -4.84 -4.33 0.87
C ILE A 120 -6.15 -5.09 0.67
N THR A 121 -6.14 -6.19 -0.07
CA THR A 121 -7.33 -7.04 -0.22
C THR A 121 -7.76 -7.62 1.13
N GLN A 122 -6.81 -8.05 1.95
CA GLN A 122 -7.08 -8.49 3.32
C GLN A 122 -7.62 -7.34 4.18
N LEU A 123 -7.03 -6.14 4.09
CA LEU A 123 -7.52 -4.95 4.80
C LEU A 123 -8.96 -4.62 4.44
N GLN A 124 -9.33 -4.73 3.15
CA GLN A 124 -10.71 -4.55 2.71
C GLN A 124 -11.67 -5.56 3.35
N SER A 125 -11.29 -6.85 3.41
CA SER A 125 -12.10 -7.88 4.07
C SER A 125 -12.30 -7.54 5.55
N LEU A 126 -11.22 -7.26 6.28
CA LEU A 126 -11.27 -6.96 7.70
C LEU A 126 -12.16 -5.73 8.00
N LEU A 127 -12.02 -4.68 7.18
CA LEU A 127 -12.82 -3.47 7.33
C LEU A 127 -14.29 -3.67 6.94
N HIS A 128 -14.62 -4.68 6.13
CA HIS A 128 -15.99 -5.07 5.81
C HIS A 128 -16.65 -5.89 6.93
N GLU A 129 -15.87 -6.74 7.61
CA GLU A 129 -16.35 -7.61 8.70
C GLU A 129 -16.81 -6.85 9.95
N ILE A 130 -16.35 -5.60 10.12
CA ILE A 130 -16.65 -4.73 11.26
C ILE A 130 -17.69 -3.64 10.95
N GLN A 131 -18.36 -3.74 9.79
CA GLN A 131 -19.47 -2.87 9.39
C GLN A 131 -20.81 -3.42 9.86
#